data_AF-A0A382LLH4-F1
#
_entry.id   AF-A0A382LLH4-F1
#
_cell.length_a   1.000
_cell.length_b   1.000
_cell.length_c   1.000
_cell.angle_alpha   90.00
_cell.angle_beta   90.00
_cell.angle_gamma   90.00
#
_symmetry.space_group_name_H-M   'P 1'
#
loop_
_entity.id
_entity.type
_entity.pdbx_description
1 polymer ?
#
loop_
_entity_poly.entity_id
_entity_poly.type
_entity_poly.pdbx_seq_one_letter_code
_entity_poly.pdbx_strand_id
1 'polypeptide(L)'
;MQFLLSHENVEWKKYDQNIFFPEKIALGCQYIETEYAVLSADDDFLILTSLELCTDFLGKHSNYSSAQGLFFTHRVSQGFIKKTFWLISLYSTKASSLEEKTGANRITKYLHGESLYYPFYAVHSTNIFRLI
;
A
#
# COMPACT_ATOMS: atom_id res chain seq x y z
N MET A 1 19.95 5.94 -12.35
CA MET A 1 19.32 6.59 -11.18
C MET A 1 19.12 8.08 -11.39
N GLN A 2 20.15 8.85 -11.75
CA GLN A 2 20.06 10.31 -11.93
C GLN A 2 18.98 10.77 -12.94
N PHE A 3 18.79 10.01 -14.02
CA PHE A 3 17.71 10.23 -15.00
C PHE A 3 16.29 9.96 -14.46
N LEU A 4 16.13 8.97 -13.58
CA LEU A 4 14.81 8.64 -13.00
C LEU A 4 14.40 9.70 -11.97
N LEU A 5 15.36 10.19 -11.18
CA LEU A 5 15.14 11.21 -10.16
C LEU A 5 14.94 12.62 -10.73
N SER A 6 15.16 12.82 -12.03
CA SER A 6 14.97 14.13 -12.69
C SER A 6 13.60 14.29 -13.36
N HIS A 7 12.68 13.35 -13.16
CA HIS A 7 11.31 13.47 -13.68
C HIS A 7 10.50 14.49 -12.87
N GLU A 8 9.62 15.24 -13.54
CA GLU A 8 8.86 16.35 -12.93
C GLU A 8 7.97 15.91 -11.76
N ASN A 9 7.47 14.67 -11.77
CA ASN A 9 6.60 14.11 -10.73
C ASN A 9 7.36 13.30 -9.67
N VAL A 10 8.67 13.49 -9.56
CA VAL A 10 9.52 12.78 -8.60
C VAL A 10 10.26 13.78 -7.73
N GLU A 11 9.94 13.77 -6.44
CA GLU A 11 10.72 14.47 -5.44
C GLU A 11 11.57 13.48 -4.62
N TRP A 12 12.87 13.76 -4.51
CA TRP A 12 13.79 12.90 -3.78
C TRP A 12 14.37 13.61 -2.56
N LYS A 13 14.27 12.96 -1.40
CA LYS A 13 14.80 13.46 -0.12
C LYS A 13 15.89 12.53 0.40
N LYS A 14 17.06 13.11 0.69
CA LYS A 14 18.17 12.41 1.34
C LYS A 14 18.09 12.61 2.85
N TYR A 15 18.18 11.52 3.60
CA TYR A 15 18.25 11.52 5.06
C TYR A 15 19.58 10.93 5.53
N ASP A 16 19.88 11.06 6.82
CA ASP A 16 21.02 10.39 7.46
C ASP A 16 20.94 8.87 7.23
N GLN A 17 22.09 8.21 7.08
CA GLN A 17 22.13 6.76 6.83
C GLN A 17 21.67 5.93 8.02
N ASN A 18 21.73 6.50 9.23
CA ASN A 18 21.32 5.85 10.48
C ASN A 18 19.92 6.26 10.93
N ILE A 19 19.17 7.03 10.11
CA ILE A 19 17.80 7.42 10.45
C ILE A 19 16.94 6.19 10.69
N PHE A 20 16.12 6.22 11.73
CA PHE A 20 15.19 5.13 11.99
C PHE A 20 14.08 5.14 10.92
N PHE A 21 13.75 3.97 10.36
CA PHE A 21 12.86 3.91 9.19
C PHE A 21 11.49 4.59 9.39
N PRO A 22 10.79 4.48 10.54
CA PRO A 22 9.52 5.15 10.75
C PRO A 22 9.67 6.67 10.81
N GLU A 23 10.77 7.17 11.39
CA GLU A 23 11.07 8.60 11.42
C GLU A 23 11.26 9.13 9.99
N LYS A 24 11.95 8.37 9.14
CA LYS A 24 12.10 8.71 7.72
C LYS A 24 10.75 8.79 7.00
N ILE A 25 9.82 7.87 7.28
CA ILE A 25 8.47 7.90 6.70
C ILE A 25 7.71 9.11 7.20
N ALA A 26 7.69 9.37 8.52
CA ALA A 26 7.00 10.50 9.12
C ALA A 26 7.47 11.85 8.55
N LEU A 27 8.79 12.03 8.41
CA LEU A 27 9.37 13.21 7.77
C LEU A 27 9.01 13.29 6.27
N GLY A 28 9.02 12.15 5.56
CA GLY A 28 8.59 12.05 4.17
C GLY A 28 7.13 12.48 3.97
N CYS A 29 6.24 12.13 4.89
CA CYS A 29 4.81 12.44 4.81
C CYS A 29 4.50 13.95 4.81
N GLN A 30 5.43 14.77 5.29
CA GLN A 30 5.30 16.23 5.30
C GLN A 30 5.34 16.84 3.90
N TYR A 31 5.92 16.12 2.92
CA TYR A 31 6.05 16.58 1.52
C TYR A 31 4.91 16.11 0.62
N ILE A 32 3.96 15.32 1.13
CA ILE A 32 2.84 14.82 0.33
C ILE A 32 1.83 15.94 0.13
N GLU A 33 1.55 16.36 -1.11
CA GLU A 33 0.59 17.44 -1.39
C GLU A 33 -0.76 16.93 -1.95
N THR A 34 -0.82 15.66 -2.35
CA THR A 34 -2.01 15.05 -2.93
C THR A 34 -3.04 14.64 -1.87
N GLU A 35 -4.30 14.50 -2.28
CA GLU A 35 -5.40 14.10 -1.38
C GLU A 35 -5.26 12.67 -0.85
N TYR A 36 -4.65 11.79 -1.64
CA TYR A 36 -4.41 10.39 -1.31
C TYR A 36 -2.91 10.08 -1.34
N ALA A 37 -2.51 9.09 -0.55
CA ALA A 37 -1.14 8.61 -0.42
C ALA A 37 -1.10 7.10 -0.27
N VAL A 38 0.00 6.50 -0.70
CA VAL A 38 0.31 5.08 -0.50
C VAL A 38 1.79 4.94 -0.22
N LEU A 39 2.15 4.11 0.76
CA LEU A 39 3.53 3.71 0.98
C LEU A 39 3.86 2.53 0.07
N SER A 40 5.01 2.58 -0.60
CA SER A 40 5.55 1.45 -1.37
C SER A 40 6.99 1.21 -0.95
N ALA A 41 7.35 -0.05 -0.75
CA ALA A 41 8.75 -0.43 -0.66
C ALA A 41 9.44 -0.20 -2.03
N ASP A 42 10.76 -0.10 -2.01
CA ASP A 42 11.58 0.16 -3.20
C ASP A 42 11.72 -1.06 -4.13
N ASP A 43 11.41 -2.26 -3.63
CA ASP A 43 11.35 -3.52 -4.37
C ASP A 43 9.94 -3.94 -4.81
N ASP A 44 8.93 -3.14 -4.45
CA ASP A 44 7.53 -3.33 -4.85
C ASP A 44 7.15 -2.46 -6.05
N PHE A 45 6.09 -2.86 -6.76
CA PHE A 45 5.47 -2.06 -7.81
C PHE A 45 3.95 -2.01 -7.64
N LEU A 46 3.37 -0.87 -7.98
CA LEU A 46 1.93 -0.63 -7.88
C LEU A 46 1.27 -0.70 -9.26
N ILE A 47 0.04 -1.18 -9.29
CA ILE A 47 -0.78 -1.20 -10.49
C ILE A 47 -1.64 0.08 -10.50
N LEU A 48 -1.45 0.95 -11.49
CA LEU A 48 -2.09 2.26 -11.55
C LEU A 48 -3.63 2.18 -11.49
N THR A 49 -4.24 1.28 -12.26
CA THR A 49 -5.69 1.07 -12.23
C THR A 49 -6.19 0.60 -10.86
N SER A 50 -5.39 -0.13 -10.08
CA SER A 50 -5.76 -0.48 -8.71
C SER A 50 -5.75 0.74 -7.79
N LEU A 51 -4.82 1.67 -7.98
CA LEU A 51 -4.76 2.92 -7.21
C LEU A 51 -5.98 3.80 -7.51
N GLU A 52 -6.33 3.96 -8.79
CA GLU A 52 -7.52 4.73 -9.22
C GLU A 52 -8.81 4.19 -8.59
N LEU A 53 -9.00 2.85 -8.61
CA LEU A 53 -10.15 2.21 -7.97
C LEU A 53 -10.19 2.45 -6.45
N CYS A 54 -9.02 2.45 -5.79
CA CYS A 54 -8.94 2.71 -4.35
C CYS A 54 -9.29 4.17 -4.02
N THR A 55 -8.78 5.14 -4.79
CA THR A 55 -9.10 6.56 -4.58
C THR A 55 -10.57 6.85 -4.87
N ASP A 56 -11.14 6.24 -5.93
CA ASP A 56 -12.57 6.36 -6.25
C ASP A 56 -13.47 5.81 -5.14
N PHE A 57 -13.08 4.68 -4.54
CA PHE A 57 -13.79 4.10 -3.41
C PHE A 57 -13.74 5.03 -2.19
N LEU A 58 -12.55 5.52 -1.83
CA LEU A 58 -12.39 6.42 -0.68
C LEU A 58 -13.16 7.73 -0.85
N GLY A 59 -13.15 8.31 -2.05
CA GLY A 59 -13.91 9.52 -2.35
C GLY A 59 -15.43 9.35 -2.20
N LYS A 60 -15.95 8.12 -2.35
CA LYS A 60 -17.38 7.80 -2.21
C LYS A 60 -17.76 7.32 -0.81
N HIS A 61 -16.79 6.93 0.01
CA HIS A 61 -17.01 6.24 1.28
C HIS A 61 -16.16 6.84 2.41
N SER A 62 -16.57 8.00 2.92
CA SER A 62 -15.86 8.75 3.98
C SER A 62 -15.75 8.02 5.33
N ASN A 63 -16.47 6.91 5.51
CA ASN A 63 -16.38 6.06 6.70
C ASN A 63 -15.27 4.99 6.61
N TYR A 64 -14.43 5.06 5.57
CA TYR A 64 -13.23 4.26 5.40
C TYR A 64 -11.99 5.16 5.41
N SER A 65 -10.97 4.74 6.13
CA SER A 65 -9.69 5.45 6.23
C SER A 65 -8.69 5.02 5.16
N SER A 66 -8.88 3.84 4.58
CA SER A 66 -7.95 3.21 3.64
C SER A 66 -8.66 2.23 2.71
N ALA A 67 -8.16 2.06 1.49
CA ALA A 67 -8.60 1.07 0.52
C ALA A 67 -7.40 0.34 -0.08
N GLN A 68 -7.55 -0.95 -0.37
CA GLN A 68 -6.49 -1.76 -0.97
C GLN A 68 -7.05 -2.84 -1.88
N GLY A 69 -6.25 -3.23 -2.88
CA GLY A 69 -6.51 -4.37 -3.73
C GLY A 69 -5.86 -5.65 -3.22
N LEU A 70 -5.67 -6.59 -4.15
CA LEU A 70 -4.92 -7.81 -3.91
C LEU A 70 -3.42 -7.55 -4.01
N PHE A 71 -2.64 -8.18 -3.14
CA PHE A 71 -1.19 -8.18 -3.21
C PHE A 71 -0.70 -9.49 -3.79
N PHE A 72 0.34 -9.44 -4.61
CA PHE A 72 0.90 -10.61 -5.25
C PHE A 72 2.42 -10.64 -5.05
N THR A 73 2.93 -11.81 -4.74
CA THR A 73 4.37 -12.09 -4.85
C THR A 73 4.64 -12.69 -6.22
N HIS A 74 5.83 -12.44 -6.74
CA HIS A 74 6.27 -13.12 -7.94
C HIS A 74 7.47 -14.01 -7.64
N ARG A 75 7.57 -15.12 -8.37
CA ARG A 75 8.74 -16.01 -8.32
C ARG A 75 9.20 -16.31 -9.73
N VAL A 76 10.49 -16.09 -9.97
CA VAL A 76 11.15 -16.54 -11.19
C VAL A 76 11.92 -17.81 -10.87
N SER A 77 11.65 -18.89 -11.60
CA SER A 77 12.44 -20.13 -11.54
C SER A 77 13.15 -20.34 -12.85
N GLN A 78 14.44 -20.68 -12.79
CA GLN A 78 15.22 -21.07 -13.95
C GLN A 78 15.28 -22.59 -13.99
N GLY A 79 14.42 -23.21 -14.80
CA GLY A 79 14.56 -24.61 -15.14
C GLY A 79 15.71 -24.81 -16.15
N PHE A 80 16.17 -26.06 -16.30
CA PHE A 80 17.22 -26.41 -17.27
C PHE A 80 16.93 -25.99 -18.72
N ILE A 81 15.66 -25.75 -19.08
CA ILE A 81 15.22 -25.48 -20.47
C ILE A 81 14.46 -24.15 -20.62
N LYS A 82 13.72 -23.66 -19.61
CA LYS A 82 12.96 -22.40 -19.68
C LYS A 82 12.90 -21.67 -18.33
N LYS A 83 12.87 -20.33 -18.41
CA LYS A 83 12.48 -19.46 -17.29
C LYS A 83 10.96 -19.50 -17.14
N THR A 84 10.49 -19.72 -15.92
CA THR A 84 9.07 -19.68 -15.57
C THR A 84 8.82 -18.55 -14.57
N PHE A 85 7.80 -17.74 -14.85
CA PHE A 85 7.32 -16.66 -13.98
C PHE A 85 6.01 -17.09 -13.32
N TRP A 86 5.95 -16.96 -12.00
CA TRP A 86 4.76 -17.24 -11.20
C TRP A 86 4.31 -15.96 -10.52
N LEU A 87 3.01 -15.70 -10.51
CA LEU A 87 2.37 -14.65 -9.74
C LEU A 87 1.41 -15.30 -8.74
N ILE A 88 1.61 -15.06 -7.46
CA ILE A 88 0.93 -15.77 -6.37
C ILE A 88 0.34 -14.73 -5.42
N SER A 89 -0.96 -14.83 -5.12
CA SER A 89 -1.59 -13.96 -4.11
C SER A 89 -0.84 -14.09 -2.78
N LEU A 90 -0.38 -12.94 -2.24
CA LEU A 90 0.32 -12.86 -0.96
C LEU A 90 -0.59 -13.29 0.20
N TYR A 91 -1.87 -12.92 0.12
CA TYR A 91 -2.84 -13.27 1.15
C TYR A 91 -3.59 -14.56 0.82
N SER A 92 -3.88 -15.35 1.86
CA SER A 92 -4.65 -16.59 1.74
C SER A 92 -6.06 -16.33 1.17
N THR A 93 -6.72 -17.38 0.69
CA THR A 93 -8.14 -17.34 0.30
C THR A 93 -9.10 -16.86 1.40
N LYS A 94 -8.63 -16.71 2.65
CA LYS A 94 -9.38 -16.14 3.77
C LYS A 94 -9.24 -14.63 3.91
N ALA A 95 -8.36 -13.96 3.15
CA ALA A 95 -8.33 -12.50 3.13
C ALA A 95 -9.54 -12.00 2.34
N SER A 96 -10.61 -11.74 3.08
CA SER A 96 -11.83 -11.12 2.58
C SER A 96 -11.73 -9.61 2.65
N SER A 97 -12.56 -8.93 1.86
CA SER A 97 -12.81 -7.51 2.07
C SER A 97 -13.26 -7.28 3.52
N LEU A 98 -12.75 -6.21 4.12
CA LEU A 98 -13.16 -5.74 5.45
C LEU A 98 -14.51 -5.01 5.42
N GLU A 99 -15.23 -5.07 4.32
CA GLU A 99 -16.57 -4.51 4.21
C GLU A 99 -17.54 -5.18 5.18
N GLU A 100 -18.20 -4.35 5.97
CA GLU A 100 -19.22 -4.76 6.93
C GLU A 100 -20.29 -3.70 7.02
N LYS A 101 -21.47 -4.09 7.52
CA LYS A 101 -22.59 -3.16 7.74
C LYS A 101 -22.24 -1.99 8.66
N THR A 102 -21.35 -2.21 9.63
CA THR A 102 -20.94 -1.20 10.61
C THR A 102 -19.44 -1.26 10.88
N GLY A 103 -18.87 -0.14 11.36
CA GLY A 103 -17.47 -0.11 11.81
C GLY A 103 -17.21 -1.04 13.00
N ALA A 104 -18.17 -1.18 13.92
CA ALA A 104 -18.06 -2.08 15.07
C ALA A 104 -17.90 -3.55 14.62
N ASN A 105 -18.66 -3.99 13.60
CA ASN A 105 -18.52 -5.34 13.06
C ASN A 105 -17.13 -5.60 12.47
N ARG A 106 -16.53 -4.59 11.82
CA ARG A 106 -15.15 -4.70 11.30
C ARG A 106 -14.14 -4.94 12.42
N ILE A 107 -14.28 -4.18 13.51
CA ILE A 107 -13.42 -4.31 14.69
C ILE A 107 -13.60 -5.70 15.32
N THR A 108 -14.84 -6.16 15.51
CA THR A 108 -15.10 -7.50 16.05
C THR A 108 -14.46 -8.60 15.20
N LYS A 109 -14.63 -8.55 13.87
CA LYS A 109 -14.01 -9.51 12.95
C LYS A 109 -12.48 -9.51 13.04
N TYR A 110 -11.88 -8.33 13.10
CA TYR A 110 -10.44 -8.19 13.24
C TYR A 110 -9.94 -8.79 14.56
N LEU A 111 -10.59 -8.46 15.68
CA LEU A 111 -10.23 -8.97 17.01
C LEU A 111 -10.44 -10.49 17.16
N HIS A 112 -11.37 -11.07 16.40
CA HIS A 112 -11.59 -12.51 16.35
C HIS A 112 -10.65 -13.25 15.37
N GLY A 113 -9.79 -12.53 14.65
CA GLY A 113 -8.93 -13.13 13.62
C GLY A 113 -9.69 -13.64 12.39
N GLU A 114 -10.93 -13.20 12.21
CA GLU A 114 -11.78 -13.51 11.05
C GLU A 114 -11.41 -12.64 9.84
N SER A 115 -10.59 -11.61 10.05
CA SER A 115 -10.07 -10.78 8.98
C SER A 115 -8.60 -10.41 9.21
N LEU A 116 -7.87 -10.28 8.11
CA LEU A 116 -6.48 -9.84 8.10
C LEU A 116 -6.46 -8.35 7.71
N TYR A 117 -6.17 -7.49 8.68
CA TYR A 117 -5.98 -6.06 8.43
C TYR A 117 -4.50 -5.71 8.53
N TYR A 118 -3.92 -5.32 7.39
CA TYR A 118 -2.57 -4.77 7.32
C TYR A 118 -2.58 -3.53 6.42
N PRO A 119 -2.96 -2.36 6.95
CA PRO A 119 -3.21 -1.18 6.14
C PRO A 119 -1.93 -0.45 5.71
N PHE A 120 -0.76 -0.89 6.14
CA PHE A 120 0.48 -0.11 6.00
C PHE A 120 0.80 0.25 4.53
N TYR A 121 0.47 -0.65 3.60
CA TYR A 121 0.65 -0.46 2.16
C TYR A 121 -0.67 -0.22 1.40
N ALA A 122 -1.75 0.10 2.12
CA ALA A 122 -3.01 0.50 1.51
C ALA A 122 -2.93 1.94 0.98
N VAL A 123 -3.87 2.32 0.11
CA VAL A 123 -4.11 3.73 -0.21
C VAL A 123 -4.87 4.35 0.95
N HIS A 124 -4.42 5.50 1.41
CA HIS A 124 -5.03 6.29 2.49
C HIS A 124 -5.37 7.69 1.99
N SER A 125 -6.33 8.34 2.64
CA SER A 125 -6.40 9.80 2.56
C SER A 125 -5.19 10.39 3.28
N THR A 126 -4.58 11.42 2.70
CA THR A 126 -3.30 11.99 3.19
C THR A 126 -3.39 12.51 4.63
N ASN A 127 -4.56 13.03 5.03
CA ASN A 127 -4.80 13.45 6.41
C ASN A 127 -4.70 12.31 7.43
N ILE A 128 -5.10 11.09 7.05
CA ILE A 128 -4.95 9.90 7.90
C ILE A 128 -3.52 9.37 7.80
N PHE A 129 -2.95 9.33 6.60
CA PHE A 129 -1.61 8.80 6.38
C PHE A 129 -0.54 9.54 7.20
N ARG A 130 -0.69 10.87 7.38
CA ARG A 130 0.20 11.69 8.21
C ARG A 130 0.10 11.45 9.73
N LEU A 131 -0.86 10.65 10.18
CA LEU A 131 -0.99 10.25 11.59
C LEU A 131 -0.20 8.98 11.93
N ILE A 132 0.32 8.30 10.91
CA ILE A 132 1.18 7.10 11.03
C ILE A 132 2.59 7.54 11.43
#